data_AF-A0A498GVY4-F1
#
_entry.id   AF-A0A498GVY4-F1
#
_cell.length_a   1.000
_cell.length_b   1.000
_cell.length_c   1.000
_cell.angle_alpha   90.00
_cell.angle_beta   90.00
_cell.angle_gamma   90.00
#
_symmetry.space_group_name_H-M   'P 1'
#
loop_
_entity.id
_entity.type
_entity.pdbx_description
1 polymer ?
#
loop_
_entity_poly.entity_id
_entity_poly.type
_entity_poly.pdbx_seq_one_letter_code
_entity_poly.pdbx_strand_id
1 'polypeptide(L)'
;MIVNSDVWTSLMAVIGEVTILILVGLLLTGLGLAIIAFSSITNGKFYFPRILKPGMVLMEGLVRAICKLLGIDDKDLLTFFVKLHNAMNTKAFAAVPLDKRAVFLPQCLRSSRCPANLTPEGLRCMRCGRCGIGELNRRLEEAGYQVFIVPGSTFIKRMVKKYHPEGIIGVGCLMEIKEGLEMCDRMGIPALGVVNLKDGCVETLVNWNEVFEAAMLGLDLPSGSVHLYSSAD
;
A
#
# COMPACT_ATOMS: atom_id res chain seq x y z
N MET A 1 34.83 47.37 -42.37
CA MET A 1 34.30 46.65 -41.19
C MET A 1 34.67 45.18 -41.31
N ILE A 2 35.95 44.88 -41.10
CA ILE A 2 36.48 43.51 -41.05
C ILE A 2 36.51 43.19 -39.56
N VAL A 3 35.55 42.42 -39.08
CA VAL A 3 35.60 41.93 -37.70
C VAL A 3 36.75 40.93 -37.64
N ASN A 4 37.75 41.23 -36.80
CA ASN A 4 39.01 40.48 -36.65
C ASN A 4 38.80 38.96 -36.68
N SER A 5 39.31 38.29 -37.72
CA SER A 5 39.31 36.82 -37.86
C SER A 5 39.87 36.12 -36.63
N ASP A 6 40.87 36.74 -35.97
CA ASP A 6 41.57 36.19 -34.82
C ASP A 6 40.70 36.20 -33.54
N VAL A 7 39.77 37.15 -33.44
CA VAL A 7 38.81 37.20 -32.32
C VAL A 7 37.74 36.12 -32.49
N TRP A 8 37.29 35.89 -33.73
CA TRP A 8 36.32 34.83 -34.04
C TRP A 8 36.90 33.43 -33.85
N THR A 9 38.14 33.19 -34.28
CA THR A 9 38.81 31.88 -34.06
C THR A 9 39.02 31.61 -32.57
N SER A 10 39.47 32.62 -31.82
CA SER A 10 39.63 32.52 -30.36
C SER A 10 38.31 32.26 -29.65
N LEU A 11 37.23 32.93 -30.06
CA LEU A 11 35.89 32.73 -29.50
C LEU A 11 35.36 31.31 -29.76
N MET A 12 35.49 30.81 -31.00
CA MET A 12 35.07 29.46 -31.35
C MET A 12 35.89 28.38 -30.60
N ALA A 13 37.19 28.62 -30.39
CA ALA A 13 38.05 27.73 -29.62
C ALA A 13 37.60 27.64 -28.15
N VAL A 14 37.30 28.78 -27.51
CA VAL A 14 36.84 28.82 -26.10
C VAL A 14 35.49 28.13 -25.94
N ILE A 15 34.55 28.36 -26.87
CA ILE A 15 33.23 27.68 -26.83
C ILE A 15 33.41 26.16 -26.98
N GLY A 16 34.30 25.72 -27.88
CA GLY A 16 34.62 24.31 -28.07
C GLY A 16 35.20 23.66 -26.80
N GLU A 17 36.18 24.31 -26.18
CA GLU A 17 36.81 23.84 -24.93
C GLU A 17 35.79 23.72 -23.79
N VAL A 18 34.96 24.75 -23.58
CA VAL A 18 33.90 24.75 -22.58
C VAL A 18 32.90 23.62 -22.84
N THR A 19 32.51 23.40 -24.10
CA THR A 19 31.56 22.34 -24.46
C THR A 19 32.15 20.95 -24.18
N ILE A 20 33.42 20.73 -24.50
CA ILE A 20 34.12 19.48 -24.21
C ILE A 20 34.22 19.25 -22.70
N LEU A 21 34.57 20.27 -21.92
CA LEU A 21 34.63 20.18 -20.46
C LEU A 21 33.28 19.82 -19.84
N ILE A 22 32.19 20.39 -20.36
CA ILE A 22 30.83 20.05 -19.91
C ILE A 22 30.50 18.60 -20.26
N LEU A 23 30.79 18.16 -21.48
CA LEU A 23 30.53 16.78 -21.91
C LEU A 23 31.33 15.75 -21.08
N VAL A 24 32.61 16.03 -20.84
CA VAL A 24 33.46 15.18 -19.98
C VAL A 24 32.94 15.19 -18.54
N GLY A 25 32.56 16.35 -18.01
CA GLY A 25 31.95 16.46 -16.68
C GLY A 25 30.68 15.63 -16.54
N LEU A 26 29.76 15.72 -17.50
CA LEU A 26 28.53 14.91 -17.53
C LEU A 26 28.84 13.42 -17.59
N LEU A 27 29.81 13.01 -18.41
CA LEU A 27 30.20 11.62 -18.57
C LEU A 27 30.84 11.05 -17.30
N LEU A 28 31.73 11.80 -16.64
CA LEU A 28 32.33 11.42 -15.36
C LEU A 28 31.29 11.36 -14.24
N THR A 29 30.33 12.29 -14.22
CA THR A 29 29.25 12.29 -13.23
C THR A 29 28.33 11.08 -13.43
N GLY A 30 27.97 10.76 -14.67
CA GLY A 30 27.17 9.59 -15.02
C GLY A 30 27.88 8.28 -14.65
N LEU A 31 29.18 8.18 -14.94
CA LEU A 31 30.00 7.03 -14.56
C LEU A 31 30.09 6.88 -13.04
N GLY A 32 30.26 7.99 -12.31
CA GLY A 32 30.26 8.02 -10.85
C GLY A 32 28.95 7.51 -10.26
N LEU A 33 27.81 8.00 -10.76
CA LEU A 33 26.49 7.52 -10.34
C LEU A 33 26.28 6.04 -10.66
N ALA A 34 26.72 5.56 -11.82
CA ALA A 34 26.64 4.16 -12.20
C ALA A 34 27.49 3.26 -11.31
N ILE A 35 28.72 3.67 -10.97
CA ILE A 35 29.60 2.95 -10.03
C ILE A 35 28.99 2.92 -8.64
N ILE A 36 28.44 4.04 -8.16
CA ILE A 36 27.75 4.11 -6.86
C ILE A 36 26.53 3.19 -6.86
N ALA A 37 25.71 3.21 -7.92
CA ALA A 37 24.54 2.36 -8.05
C ALA A 37 24.94 0.87 -8.07
N PHE A 38 25.93 0.51 -8.88
CA PHE A 38 26.42 -0.86 -9.00
C PHE A 38 27.04 -1.36 -7.68
N SER A 39 27.85 -0.53 -7.02
CA SER A 39 28.42 -0.83 -5.70
C SER A 39 27.34 -0.92 -4.60
N SER A 40 26.30 -0.10 -4.68
CA SER A 40 25.16 -0.12 -3.76
C SER A 40 24.28 -1.35 -3.92
N ILE A 41 24.12 -1.85 -5.15
CA ILE A 41 23.35 -3.08 -5.45
C ILE A 41 24.12 -4.32 -4.99
N THR A 42 25.44 -4.35 -5.20
CA THR A 42 26.28 -5.52 -4.87
C THR A 42 26.62 -5.64 -3.39
N ASN A 43 26.79 -4.53 -2.66
CA ASN A 43 27.18 -4.58 -1.24
C ASN A 43 26.00 -4.48 -0.26
N GLY A 44 24.76 -4.30 -0.75
CA GLY A 44 23.55 -4.24 0.08
C GLY A 44 23.52 -3.14 1.14
N LYS A 45 24.49 -2.20 1.11
CA LYS A 45 24.64 -1.10 2.06
C LYS A 45 24.49 0.22 1.30
N PHE A 46 23.34 0.88 1.46
CA PHE A 46 23.08 2.21 0.93
C PHE A 46 24.09 3.21 1.51
N TYR A 47 24.98 3.75 0.65
CA TYR A 47 26.18 4.45 1.09
C TYR A 47 25.96 5.89 1.58
N PHE A 48 24.74 6.46 1.54
CA PHE A 48 24.49 7.79 2.15
C PHE A 48 23.00 8.09 2.44
N PRO A 49 22.43 7.57 3.55
CA PRO A 49 21.04 7.86 3.94
C PRO A 49 20.75 9.34 4.26
N ARG A 50 21.78 10.20 4.39
CA ARG A 50 21.63 11.61 4.77
C ARG A 50 21.32 12.56 3.61
N ILE A 51 21.73 12.23 2.38
CA ILE A 51 21.45 13.04 1.17
C ILE A 51 20.21 12.50 0.44
N LEU A 52 19.97 11.20 0.51
CA LEU A 52 18.84 10.57 -0.17
C LEU A 52 17.49 11.01 0.42
N LYS A 53 17.40 11.17 1.75
CA LYS A 53 16.18 11.62 2.44
C LYS A 53 15.68 12.99 1.97
N PRO A 54 16.47 14.08 2.00
CA PRO A 54 15.99 15.37 1.52
C PRO A 54 15.64 15.35 0.02
N GLY A 55 16.37 14.58 -0.80
CA GLY A 55 16.03 14.39 -2.22
C GLY A 55 14.68 13.71 -2.43
N MET A 56 14.39 12.63 -1.68
CA MET A 56 13.10 11.95 -1.73
C MET A 56 11.94 12.84 -1.28
N VAL A 57 12.13 13.63 -0.21
CA VAL A 57 11.09 14.56 0.30
C VAL A 57 10.82 15.67 -0.71
N LEU A 58 11.86 16.22 -1.34
CA LEU A 58 11.71 17.22 -2.39
C LEU A 58 10.92 16.67 -3.59
N MET A 59 11.24 15.45 -4.02
CA MET A 59 10.54 14.78 -5.11
C MET A 59 9.07 14.50 -4.77
N GLU A 60 8.79 14.03 -3.55
CA GLU A 60 7.41 13.84 -3.09
C GLU A 60 6.63 15.17 -3.12
N GLY A 61 7.24 16.27 -2.67
CA GLY A 61 6.64 17.59 -2.72
C GLY A 61 6.35 18.05 -4.15
N LEU A 62 7.27 17.79 -5.09
CA LEU A 62 7.12 18.13 -6.51
C LEU A 62 5.98 17.34 -7.16
N VAL A 63 5.93 16.02 -6.91
CA VAL A 63 4.85 15.16 -7.40
C VAL A 63 3.50 15.62 -6.84
N ARG A 64 3.40 15.88 -5.53
CA ARG A 64 2.17 16.40 -4.90
C ARG A 64 1.74 17.74 -5.51
N ALA A 65 2.69 18.65 -5.77
CA ALA A 65 2.39 19.94 -6.37
C ALA A 65 1.85 19.80 -7.81
N ILE A 66 2.46 18.93 -8.61
CA ILE A 66 1.99 18.64 -9.98
C ILE A 66 0.60 17.99 -9.94
N CYS A 67 0.38 16.99 -9.08
CA CYS A 67 -0.93 16.35 -8.94
C CYS A 67 -2.01 17.36 -8.54
N LYS A 68 -1.73 18.25 -7.58
CA LYS A 68 -2.67 19.31 -7.19
C LYS A 68 -2.93 20.31 -8.31
N LEU A 69 -1.90 20.67 -9.09
CA LEU A 69 -2.06 21.55 -10.26
C LEU A 69 -2.97 20.91 -11.33
N LEU A 70 -2.93 19.58 -11.46
CA LEU A 70 -3.79 18.79 -12.34
C LEU A 70 -5.18 18.51 -11.76
N GLY A 71 -5.49 19.02 -10.56
CA GLY A 71 -6.78 18.80 -9.89
C GLY A 71 -6.96 17.41 -9.29
N ILE A 72 -5.88 16.65 -9.08
CA ILE A 72 -5.90 15.33 -8.45
C ILE A 72 -5.68 15.50 -6.95
N ASP A 73 -6.68 15.13 -6.15
CA ASP A 73 -6.58 15.19 -4.69
C ASP A 73 -5.70 14.06 -4.13
N ASP A 74 -5.10 14.31 -2.96
CA ASP A 74 -4.26 13.33 -2.24
C ASP A 74 -5.04 12.01 -1.98
N LYS A 75 -6.36 12.09 -1.78
CA LYS A 75 -7.25 10.93 -1.58
C LYS A 75 -7.45 10.10 -2.85
N ASP A 76 -7.53 10.75 -4.01
CA ASP A 76 -7.73 10.07 -5.29
C ASP A 76 -6.48 9.29 -5.67
N LEU A 77 -5.30 9.89 -5.46
CA LEU A 77 -4.02 9.22 -5.66
C LEU A 77 -3.89 7.97 -4.78
N LEU A 78 -4.32 8.08 -3.51
CA LEU A 78 -4.26 6.97 -2.57
C LEU A 78 -5.27 5.87 -2.91
N THR A 79 -6.47 6.24 -3.36
CA THR A 79 -7.49 5.29 -3.85
C THR A 79 -7.02 4.57 -5.10
N PHE A 80 -6.39 5.29 -6.02
CA PHE A 80 -5.78 4.71 -7.21
C PHE A 80 -4.69 3.69 -6.83
N PHE A 81 -3.82 4.03 -5.87
CA PHE A 81 -2.80 3.12 -5.36
C PHE A 81 -3.41 1.81 -4.84
N VAL A 82 -4.43 1.88 -3.98
CA VAL A 82 -5.10 0.69 -3.43
C VAL A 82 -5.76 -0.14 -4.53
N LYS A 83 -6.47 0.49 -5.48
CA LYS A 83 -7.12 -0.22 -6.60
C LYS A 83 -6.10 -0.92 -7.50
N LEU A 84 -5.01 -0.24 -7.84
CA LEU A 84 -3.94 -0.80 -8.64
C LEU A 84 -3.28 -2.00 -7.93
N HIS A 85 -2.99 -1.85 -6.64
CA HIS A 85 -2.41 -2.91 -5.82
C HIS A 85 -3.30 -4.15 -5.77
N ASN A 86 -4.60 -3.97 -5.48
CA ASN A 86 -5.58 -5.04 -5.50
C ASN A 86 -5.61 -5.75 -6.86
N ALA A 87 -5.65 -5.00 -7.97
CA ALA A 87 -5.68 -5.56 -9.32
C ALA A 87 -4.43 -6.41 -9.62
N MET A 88 -3.25 -5.98 -9.18
CA MET A 88 -2.00 -6.73 -9.36
C MET A 88 -1.97 -8.01 -8.53
N ASN A 89 -2.50 -7.98 -7.30
CA ASN A 89 -2.46 -9.11 -6.37
C ASN A 89 -3.64 -10.08 -6.50
N THR A 90 -4.73 -9.71 -7.18
CA THR A 90 -5.96 -10.52 -7.28
C THR A 90 -5.68 -11.96 -7.70
N LYS A 91 -4.84 -12.18 -8.72
CA LYS A 91 -4.51 -13.53 -9.21
C LYS A 91 -3.68 -14.33 -8.20
N ALA A 92 -2.67 -13.70 -7.61
CA ALA A 92 -1.79 -14.34 -6.64
C ALA A 92 -2.58 -14.71 -5.36
N PHE A 93 -3.42 -13.80 -4.88
CA PHE A 93 -4.30 -14.04 -3.73
C PHE A 93 -5.31 -15.16 -4.01
N ALA A 94 -5.95 -15.17 -5.17
CA ALA A 94 -6.93 -16.19 -5.56
C ALA A 94 -6.34 -17.61 -5.60
N ALA A 95 -5.04 -17.76 -5.85
CA ALA A 95 -4.35 -19.04 -5.86
C ALA A 95 -4.07 -19.60 -4.45
N VAL A 96 -4.15 -18.78 -3.39
CA VAL A 96 -3.89 -19.20 -2.01
C VAL A 96 -5.07 -20.03 -1.48
N PRO A 97 -4.87 -21.19 -0.81
CA PRO A 97 -5.96 -21.93 -0.15
C PRO A 97 -6.66 -21.14 0.96
N LEU A 98 -7.96 -21.33 1.18
CA LEU A 98 -8.76 -20.54 2.14
C LEU A 98 -8.27 -20.66 3.59
N ASP A 99 -7.85 -21.87 3.99
CA ASP A 99 -7.31 -22.20 5.31
C ASP A 99 -5.98 -21.50 5.63
N LYS A 100 -5.31 -20.99 4.59
CA LYS A 100 -4.07 -20.21 4.68
C LYS A 100 -4.28 -18.71 4.49
N ARG A 101 -5.53 -18.26 4.33
CA ARG A 101 -5.86 -16.84 4.21
C ARG A 101 -6.27 -16.28 5.57
N ALA A 102 -5.87 -15.03 5.82
CA ALA A 102 -6.26 -14.29 7.01
C ALA A 102 -7.00 -12.99 6.65
N VAL A 103 -8.04 -12.65 7.42
CA VAL A 103 -8.74 -11.37 7.31
C VAL A 103 -8.47 -10.54 8.56
N PHE A 104 -7.96 -9.33 8.37
CA PHE A 104 -7.75 -8.35 9.44
C PHE A 104 -8.83 -7.29 9.40
N LEU A 105 -9.63 -7.24 10.46
CA LEU A 105 -10.68 -6.26 10.65
C LEU A 105 -10.24 -5.17 11.64
N PRO A 106 -10.57 -3.90 11.38
CA PRO A 106 -10.21 -2.80 12.26
C PRO A 106 -11.18 -2.76 13.45
N GLN A 107 -10.68 -2.41 14.63
CA GLN A 107 -11.51 -2.26 15.82
C GLN A 107 -12.61 -1.18 15.70
N CYS A 108 -12.45 -0.23 14.77
CA CYS A 108 -13.34 0.90 14.52
C CYS A 108 -14.70 0.50 13.92
N LEU A 109 -14.84 -0.73 13.41
CA LEU A 109 -16.12 -1.28 12.93
C LEU A 109 -17.03 -1.75 14.07
N ARG A 110 -16.53 -1.84 15.31
CA ARG A 110 -17.34 -2.27 16.44
C ARG A 110 -18.33 -1.17 16.84
N SER A 111 -19.48 -1.60 17.38
CA SER A 111 -20.34 -0.70 18.12
C SER A 111 -19.68 -0.27 19.44
N SER A 112 -19.91 0.98 19.84
CA SER A 112 -19.48 1.53 21.13
C SER A 112 -19.90 0.67 22.34
N ARG A 113 -20.97 -0.12 22.23
CA ARG A 113 -21.49 -1.02 23.28
C ARG A 113 -21.04 -2.47 23.13
N CYS A 114 -19.99 -2.74 22.34
CA CYS A 114 -19.50 -4.10 22.13
C CYS A 114 -18.82 -4.66 23.39
N PRO A 115 -19.22 -5.84 23.89
CA PRO A 115 -18.64 -6.46 25.09
C PRO A 115 -17.33 -7.22 24.81
N ALA A 116 -16.77 -7.13 23.60
CA ALA A 116 -15.58 -7.87 23.21
C ALA A 116 -14.33 -7.39 24.00
N ASN A 117 -13.63 -8.35 24.61
CA ASN A 117 -12.41 -8.08 25.36
C ASN A 117 -11.17 -8.19 24.47
N LEU A 118 -10.16 -7.37 24.78
CA LEU A 118 -8.86 -7.43 24.13
C LEU A 118 -8.07 -8.63 24.65
N THR A 119 -7.57 -9.45 23.75
CA THR A 119 -6.70 -10.59 24.02
C THR A 119 -5.36 -10.40 23.31
N PRO A 120 -4.33 -11.23 23.59
CA PRO A 120 -3.06 -11.18 22.86
C PRO A 120 -3.18 -11.36 21.34
N GLU A 121 -4.25 -11.99 20.86
CA GLU A 121 -4.55 -12.23 19.44
C GLU A 121 -5.46 -11.14 18.82
N GLY A 122 -5.78 -10.10 19.59
CA GLY A 122 -6.74 -9.07 19.21
C GLY A 122 -8.05 -9.20 19.97
N LEU A 123 -9.09 -8.54 19.48
CA LEU A 123 -10.42 -8.52 20.08
C LEU A 123 -11.16 -9.82 19.76
N ARG A 124 -11.63 -10.52 20.79
CA ARG A 124 -12.41 -11.74 20.59
C ARG A 124 -13.89 -11.39 20.42
N CYS A 125 -14.40 -11.53 19.20
CA CYS A 125 -15.81 -11.31 18.90
C CYS A 125 -16.68 -12.34 19.64
N MET A 126 -17.62 -11.86 20.47
CA MET A 126 -18.62 -12.73 21.12
C MET A 126 -19.92 -12.85 20.34
N ARG A 127 -19.91 -12.43 19.06
CA ARG A 127 -21.09 -12.42 18.17
C ARG A 127 -22.32 -11.77 18.82
N CYS A 128 -22.11 -10.64 19.49
CA CYS A 128 -23.13 -9.95 20.29
C CYS A 128 -24.29 -9.30 19.47
N GLY A 129 -24.28 -9.40 18.14
CA GLY A 129 -25.30 -8.84 17.25
C GLY A 129 -25.28 -7.31 17.07
N ARG A 130 -24.42 -6.57 17.79
CA ARG A 130 -24.42 -5.09 17.78
C ARG A 130 -23.68 -4.45 16.61
N CYS A 131 -22.99 -5.23 15.77
CA CYS A 131 -22.26 -4.75 14.59
C CYS A 131 -22.12 -5.89 13.57
N GLY A 132 -21.83 -5.55 12.30
CA GLY A 132 -21.74 -6.53 11.21
C GLY A 132 -20.57 -7.51 11.30
N ILE A 133 -19.58 -7.25 12.17
CA ILE A 133 -18.41 -8.12 12.35
C ILE A 133 -18.82 -9.54 12.75
N GLY A 134 -19.82 -9.69 13.62
CA GLY A 134 -20.20 -11.02 14.15
C GLY A 134 -20.66 -11.99 13.06
N GLU A 135 -21.46 -11.51 12.11
CA GLU A 135 -21.98 -12.31 11.01
C GLU A 135 -20.90 -12.60 9.95
N LEU A 136 -20.11 -11.59 9.59
CA LEU A 136 -18.97 -11.79 8.68
C LEU A 136 -17.98 -12.82 9.26
N ASN A 137 -17.63 -12.68 10.54
CA ASN A 137 -16.67 -13.56 11.21
C ASN A 137 -17.15 -15.01 11.19
N ARG A 138 -18.44 -15.24 11.47
CA ARG A 138 -19.05 -16.57 11.40
C ARG A 138 -18.90 -17.19 10.02
N ARG A 139 -19.28 -16.46 8.96
CA ARG A 139 -19.23 -16.96 7.58
C ARG A 139 -17.81 -17.22 7.08
N LEU A 140 -16.86 -16.35 7.44
CA LEU A 140 -15.46 -16.52 7.06
C LEU A 140 -14.82 -17.70 7.79
N GLU A 141 -15.06 -17.85 9.10
CA GLU A 141 -14.60 -19.00 9.88
C GLU A 141 -15.18 -20.33 9.35
N GLU A 142 -16.47 -20.35 8.99
CA GLU A 142 -17.12 -21.51 8.35
C GLU A 142 -16.48 -21.86 7.00
N ALA A 143 -15.97 -20.87 6.25
CA ALA A 143 -15.23 -21.06 5.00
C ALA A 143 -13.75 -21.44 5.20
N GLY A 144 -13.25 -21.48 6.44
CA GLY A 144 -11.88 -21.86 6.78
C GLY A 144 -10.91 -20.70 7.01
N TYR A 145 -11.36 -19.45 6.94
CA TYR A 145 -10.49 -18.28 7.16
C TYR A 145 -10.10 -18.13 8.62
N GLN A 146 -8.90 -17.58 8.82
CA GLN A 146 -8.51 -16.99 10.09
C GLN A 146 -8.91 -15.52 10.14
N VAL A 147 -9.73 -15.13 11.11
CA VAL A 147 -10.20 -13.75 11.23
C VAL A 147 -9.66 -13.11 12.50
N PHE A 148 -9.03 -11.95 12.35
CA PHE A 148 -8.42 -11.20 13.46
C PHE A 148 -8.99 -9.78 13.51
N ILE A 149 -9.55 -9.40 14.66
CA ILE A 149 -10.01 -8.03 14.91
C ILE A 149 -8.93 -7.32 15.71
N VAL A 150 -8.25 -6.35 15.10
CA VAL A 150 -7.02 -5.79 15.65
C VAL A 150 -7.12 -4.27 15.88
N PRO A 151 -6.56 -3.75 16.98
CA PRO A 151 -6.57 -2.32 17.27
C PRO A 151 -5.46 -1.53 16.55
N GLY A 152 -4.45 -2.20 15.98
CA GLY A 152 -3.36 -1.52 15.28
C GLY A 152 -2.35 -2.46 14.62
N SER A 153 -1.46 -1.87 13.82
CA SER A 153 -0.52 -2.59 12.94
C SER A 153 0.45 -3.52 13.67
N THR A 154 0.80 -3.22 14.93
CA THR A 154 1.64 -4.10 15.76
C THR A 154 0.99 -5.47 16.00
N PHE A 155 -0.33 -5.53 16.15
CA PHE A 155 -1.04 -6.81 16.28
C PHE A 155 -1.01 -7.59 14.97
N ILE A 156 -1.20 -6.91 13.83
CA ILE A 156 -1.12 -7.56 12.51
C ILE A 156 0.23 -8.27 12.36
N LYS A 157 1.35 -7.59 12.61
CA LYS A 157 2.69 -8.18 12.53
C LYS A 157 2.87 -9.41 13.43
N ARG A 158 2.30 -9.36 14.65
CA ARG A 158 2.35 -10.49 15.58
C ARG A 158 1.54 -11.68 15.08
N MET A 159 0.35 -11.45 14.54
CA MET A 159 -0.50 -12.52 14.01
C MET A 159 0.11 -13.12 12.74
N VAL A 160 0.60 -12.30 11.82
CA VAL A 160 1.32 -12.78 10.63
C VAL A 160 2.52 -13.65 11.03
N LYS A 161 3.30 -13.23 12.04
CA LYS A 161 4.43 -14.03 12.55
C LYS A 161 4.00 -15.31 13.26
N LYS A 162 2.84 -15.34 13.90
CA LYS A 162 2.36 -16.51 14.67
C LYS A 162 1.69 -17.55 13.78
N TYR A 163 0.87 -17.10 12.84
CA TYR A 163 -0.02 -17.94 12.04
C TYR A 163 0.46 -18.16 10.60
N HIS A 164 1.46 -17.38 10.14
CA HIS A 164 2.06 -17.51 8.82
C HIS A 164 1.03 -17.59 7.67
N PRO A 165 0.09 -16.61 7.56
CA PRO A 165 -0.85 -16.59 6.45
C PRO A 165 -0.11 -16.41 5.13
N GLU A 166 -0.58 -17.11 4.09
CA GLU A 166 -0.06 -17.01 2.73
C GLU A 166 -0.87 -16.01 1.88
N GLY A 167 -2.01 -15.52 2.39
CA GLY A 167 -2.80 -14.46 1.77
C GLY A 167 -3.52 -13.62 2.81
N ILE A 168 -3.61 -12.31 2.59
CA ILE A 168 -4.17 -11.37 3.56
C ILE A 168 -5.28 -10.52 2.94
N ILE A 169 -6.38 -10.34 3.65
CA ILE A 169 -7.35 -9.26 3.39
C ILE A 169 -7.27 -8.26 4.53
N GLY A 170 -6.92 -7.03 4.22
CA GLY A 170 -7.01 -5.90 5.14
C GLY A 170 -8.31 -5.14 4.93
N VAL A 171 -9.00 -4.82 6.02
CA VAL A 171 -10.14 -3.90 6.01
C VAL A 171 -9.78 -2.68 6.86
N GLY A 172 -10.13 -1.47 6.43
CA GLY A 172 -9.71 -0.26 7.14
C GLY A 172 -9.98 1.04 6.42
N CYS A 173 -9.58 2.14 7.05
CA CYS A 173 -9.55 3.44 6.37
C CYS A 173 -8.46 3.45 5.28
N LEU A 174 -8.57 4.40 4.35
CA LEU A 174 -7.73 4.41 3.16
C LEU A 174 -6.22 4.44 3.46
N MET A 175 -5.79 5.18 4.49
CA MET A 175 -4.38 5.22 4.92
C MET A 175 -3.92 3.90 5.56
N GLU A 176 -4.72 3.31 6.44
CA GLU A 176 -4.41 2.02 7.08
C GLU A 176 -4.27 0.91 6.05
N ILE A 177 -5.15 0.89 5.04
CA ILE A 177 -5.05 -0.06 3.93
C ILE A 177 -3.74 0.13 3.17
N LYS A 178 -3.42 1.36 2.76
CA LYS A 178 -2.18 1.64 2.03
C LYS A 178 -0.93 1.17 2.82
N GLU A 179 -0.83 1.52 4.10
CA GLU A 179 0.28 1.08 4.95
C GLU A 179 0.30 -0.44 5.16
N GLY A 180 -0.87 -1.06 5.26
CA GLY A 180 -1.04 -2.51 5.38
C GLY A 180 -0.56 -3.25 4.12
N LEU A 181 -0.92 -2.75 2.93
CA LEU A 181 -0.48 -3.31 1.65
C LEU A 181 1.05 -3.19 1.48
N GLU A 182 1.62 -2.02 1.77
CA GLU A 182 3.09 -1.82 1.75
C GLU A 182 3.82 -2.72 2.76
N MET A 183 3.18 -3.05 3.89
CA MET A 183 3.73 -4.01 4.84
C MET A 183 3.70 -5.43 4.27
N CYS A 184 2.60 -5.84 3.63
CA CYS A 184 2.47 -7.17 3.03
C CYS A 184 3.45 -7.37 1.86
N ASP A 185 3.66 -6.34 1.03
CA ASP A 185 4.64 -6.38 -0.05
C ASP A 185 6.06 -6.62 0.47
N ARG A 186 6.43 -5.94 1.57
CA ARG A 186 7.73 -6.18 2.24
C ARG A 186 7.86 -7.58 2.82
N MET A 187 6.75 -8.24 3.13
CA MET A 187 6.71 -9.61 3.63
C MET A 187 6.59 -10.65 2.50
N GLY A 188 6.37 -10.22 1.25
CA GLY A 188 6.14 -11.10 0.12
C GLY A 188 4.82 -11.88 0.18
N ILE A 189 3.81 -11.34 0.89
CA ILE A 189 2.50 -11.98 1.05
C ILE A 189 1.48 -11.25 0.16
N PRO A 190 0.80 -11.94 -0.77
CA PRO A 190 -0.26 -11.31 -1.55
C PRO A 190 -1.38 -10.81 -0.65
N ALA A 191 -1.73 -9.54 -0.82
CA ALA A 191 -2.74 -8.90 -0.01
C ALA A 191 -3.74 -8.11 -0.84
N LEU A 192 -4.98 -8.06 -0.36
CA LEU A 192 -6.06 -7.23 -0.88
C LEU A 192 -6.55 -6.28 0.22
N GLY A 193 -6.85 -5.05 -0.16
CA GLY A 193 -7.36 -4.01 0.73
C GLY A 193 -8.80 -3.65 0.40
N VAL A 194 -9.69 -3.71 1.40
CA VAL A 194 -11.07 -3.22 1.30
C VAL A 194 -11.19 -1.95 2.13
N VAL A 195 -11.51 -0.84 1.47
CA VAL A 195 -11.57 0.48 2.10
C VAL A 195 -12.97 0.71 2.67
N ASN A 196 -13.04 1.29 3.87
CA ASN A 196 -14.30 1.67 4.48
C ASN A 196 -15.05 2.71 3.62
N LEU A 197 -16.38 2.60 3.60
CA LEU A 197 -17.28 3.58 2.96
C LEU A 197 -17.28 4.91 3.73
N LYS A 198 -17.15 4.81 5.06
CA LYS A 198 -17.10 5.96 5.97
C LYS A 198 -15.96 5.78 6.96
N ASP A 199 -15.01 6.70 6.91
CA ASP A 199 -13.90 6.79 7.85
C ASP A 199 -14.34 7.40 9.19
N GLY A 200 -13.68 6.99 10.28
CA GLY A 200 -14.00 7.40 11.65
C GLY A 200 -13.33 6.51 12.69
N CYS A 201 -13.32 6.96 13.95
CA CYS A 201 -12.72 6.18 15.04
C CYS A 201 -13.71 5.19 15.69
N VAL A 202 -15.03 5.37 15.48
CA VAL A 202 -16.11 4.54 16.06
C VAL A 202 -17.23 4.41 15.03
N GLU A 203 -17.81 3.21 14.90
CA GLU A 203 -18.97 2.92 14.04
C GLU A 203 -18.75 3.32 12.57
N THR A 204 -17.56 2.99 12.08
CA THR A 204 -17.25 3.06 10.64
C THR A 204 -18.11 2.08 9.84
N LEU A 205 -18.36 2.41 8.58
CA LEU A 205 -19.16 1.59 7.68
C LEU A 205 -18.24 0.99 6.62
N VAL A 206 -18.38 -0.31 6.40
CA VAL A 206 -17.74 -1.04 5.32
C VAL A 206 -18.80 -1.75 4.50
N ASN A 207 -18.54 -1.92 3.21
CA ASN A 207 -19.35 -2.80 2.39
C ASN A 207 -19.00 -4.26 2.72
N TRP A 208 -19.81 -4.90 3.55
CA TRP A 208 -19.60 -6.31 3.94
C TRP A 208 -19.61 -7.26 2.73
N ASN A 209 -20.37 -6.92 1.68
CA ASN A 209 -20.43 -7.75 0.47
C ASN A 209 -19.08 -7.72 -0.24
N GLU A 210 -18.47 -6.54 -0.36
CA GLU A 210 -17.13 -6.38 -0.97
C GLU A 210 -16.06 -7.16 -0.20
N VAL A 211 -16.11 -7.14 1.14
CA VAL A 211 -15.20 -7.96 1.98
C VAL A 211 -15.40 -9.45 1.72
N PHE A 212 -16.65 -9.90 1.64
CA PHE A 212 -16.97 -11.30 1.40
C PHE A 212 -16.61 -11.74 -0.03
N GLU A 213 -16.89 -10.91 -1.04
CA GLU A 213 -16.50 -11.15 -2.44
C GLU A 213 -14.98 -11.24 -2.59
N ALA A 214 -14.24 -10.30 -1.98
CA ALA A 214 -12.78 -10.34 -1.95
C ALA A 214 -12.26 -11.61 -1.27
N ALA A 215 -12.89 -12.06 -0.20
CA ALA A 215 -12.57 -13.33 0.44
C ALA A 215 -12.80 -14.49 -0.54
N MET A 216 -13.96 -14.59 -1.16
CA MET A 216 -14.30 -15.76 -1.98
C MET A 216 -13.60 -15.81 -3.36
N LEU A 217 -12.69 -14.87 -3.66
CA LEU A 217 -11.90 -14.88 -4.90
C LEU A 217 -11.16 -16.22 -5.09
N GLY A 218 -11.25 -16.76 -6.31
CA GLY A 218 -10.67 -18.06 -6.68
C GLY A 218 -11.57 -19.26 -6.41
N LEU A 219 -12.81 -19.04 -5.97
CA LEU A 219 -13.84 -20.07 -5.84
C LEU A 219 -14.94 -19.84 -6.89
N ASP A 220 -15.47 -20.90 -7.46
CA ASP A 220 -16.71 -20.85 -8.24
C ASP A 220 -17.89 -20.68 -7.27
N LEU A 221 -18.21 -19.44 -6.89
CA LEU A 221 -19.40 -19.16 -6.10
C LEU A 221 -20.66 -19.38 -6.95
N PRO A 222 -21.68 -20.12 -6.47
CA PRO A 222 -22.98 -20.13 -7.12
C PRO A 222 -23.57 -18.71 -7.07
N SER A 223 -23.99 -18.22 -8.24
CA SER A 223 -24.58 -16.90 -8.46
C SER A 223 -25.86 -16.72 -7.64
N GLY A 224 -25.74 -16.18 -6.44
CA GLY A 224 -26.85 -15.74 -5.61
C GLY A 224 -26.44 -14.45 -4.92
N SER A 225 -27.11 -13.35 -5.24
CA SER A 225 -26.89 -12.04 -4.63
C SER A 225 -26.98 -12.14 -3.11
N VAL A 226 -25.81 -12.05 -2.46
CA VAL A 226 -25.69 -12.06 -1.01
C VAL A 226 -26.09 -10.68 -0.49
N HIS A 227 -27.29 -10.56 0.06
CA HIS A 227 -27.70 -9.36 0.78
C HIS A 227 -27.25 -9.49 2.25
N LEU A 228 -26.13 -8.85 2.61
CA LEU A 228 -25.66 -8.75 4.01
C LEU A 228 -26.45 -7.76 4.88
N TYR A 229 -27.54 -7.20 4.35
CA TYR A 229 -28.48 -6.35 5.09
C TYR A 229 -29.90 -6.92 4.96
N SER A 230 -30.39 -7.56 6.03
CA SER A 230 -31.81 -7.52 6.36
C SER A 230 -32.05 -6.16 7.03
N SER A 231 -33.08 -5.47 6.56
CA SER A 231 -33.60 -4.18 7.03
C SER A 231 -33.47 -3.96 8.53
N ALA A 232 -32.87 -2.81 8.89
CA ALA A 232 -33.14 -2.17 10.16
C ALA A 232 -34.44 -1.38 10.00
N ASP A 233 -35.52 -1.89 10.59
CA ASP A 233 -36.60 -1.05 11.11
C ASP A 233 -36.16 -0.42 12.43
#